data_AF-A0A0G0LNT4-F1
#
_entry.id   AF-A0A0G0LNT4-F1
#
_cell.length_a   1.000
_cell.length_b   1.000
_cell.length_c   1.000
_cell.angle_alpha   90.00
_cell.angle_beta   90.00
_cell.angle_gamma   90.00
#
_symmetry.space_group_name_H-M   'P 1'
#
loop_
_entity.id
_entity.type
_entity.pdbx_description
1 polymer ?
#
loop_
_entity_poly.entity_id
_entity_poly.type
_entity_poly.pdbx_seq_one_letter_code
_entity_poly.pdbx_strand_id
1 'polypeptide(L)'
;MSVATKRNIFWLLWLLIILSGPITVIRNSDIQNTFANAIVLTNFFQRITGLLASSLLFIQIILGSRMSWWLKIIGSKAYRIHTVQGLFAYGFMLVHPLFENIIVYQDSKSITESLSVFIPSLETQRDILLVFGRIAFLLATIAVVASYFRTKPFFRRNWRAFHILNYLVFYLVFWHMRIGSDIATSPFKWVSLIALVTVSGSLIYRILYPQYLKLRAKMDAEKKLQKA
;
A
#
# COMPACT_ATOMS: atom_id res chain seq x y z
N MET A 1 23.09 -16.55 -12.47
CA MET A 1 22.62 -15.23 -12.94
C MET A 1 23.46 -14.12 -12.30
N SER A 2 24.03 -13.23 -13.11
CA SER A 2 24.90 -12.15 -12.63
C SER A 2 24.13 -11.09 -11.82
N VAL A 3 24.85 -10.28 -11.04
CA VAL A 3 24.26 -9.15 -10.29
C VAL A 3 23.64 -8.11 -11.23
N ALA A 4 24.27 -7.87 -12.39
CA ALA A 4 23.75 -6.98 -13.42
C ALA A 4 22.40 -7.46 -13.95
N THR A 5 22.27 -8.76 -14.27
CA THR A 5 21.01 -9.34 -14.72
C THR A 5 19.92 -9.24 -13.64
N LYS A 6 20.24 -9.56 -12.38
CA LYS A 6 19.29 -9.40 -11.24
C LYS A 6 18.79 -7.96 -11.10
N ARG A 7 19.67 -6.98 -11.31
CA ARG A 7 19.33 -5.55 -11.25
C ARG A 7 18.41 -5.13 -12.40
N ASN A 8 18.67 -5.61 -13.62
CA ASN A 8 17.80 -5.32 -14.76
C ASN A 8 16.41 -5.93 -14.57
N ILE A 9 16.34 -7.16 -14.06
CA ILE A 9 15.06 -7.81 -13.70
C ILE A 9 14.31 -6.99 -12.64
N PHE A 10 15.00 -6.48 -11.61
CA PHE A 10 14.37 -5.62 -10.61
C PHE A 10 13.70 -4.40 -11.25
N TRP A 11 14.42 -3.66 -12.10
CA TRP A 11 13.88 -2.45 -12.73
C TRP A 11 12.73 -2.75 -13.68
N LEU A 12 12.83 -3.85 -14.44
CA LEU A 12 11.75 -4.30 -15.32
C LEU A 12 10.48 -4.62 -14.51
N LEU A 13 10.60 -5.44 -13.45
CA LEU A 13 9.46 -5.80 -12.61
C LEU A 13 8.87 -4.57 -11.91
N TRP A 14 9.73 -3.68 -11.39
CA TRP A 14 9.33 -2.43 -10.77
C TRP A 14 8.50 -1.56 -11.73
N LEU A 15 8.97 -1.39 -12.97
CA LEU A 15 8.30 -0.61 -13.99
C LEU A 15 6.96 -1.24 -14.39
N LEU A 16 6.93 -2.55 -14.60
CA LEU A 16 5.69 -3.28 -14.94
C LEU A 16 4.62 -3.15 -13.85
N ILE A 17 5.01 -3.26 -12.58
CA ILE A 17 4.09 -3.10 -11.44
C ILE A 17 3.52 -1.67 -11.40
N ILE A 18 4.36 -0.66 -11.58
CA ILE A 18 3.92 0.74 -11.52
C ILE A 18 3.03 1.10 -12.70
N LEU A 19 3.38 0.69 -13.92
CA LEU A 19 2.59 0.97 -15.11
C LEU A 19 1.27 0.20 -15.14
N SER A 20 1.15 -0.91 -14.40
CA SER A 20 -0.07 -1.73 -14.42
C SER A 20 -1.33 -0.94 -14.05
N GLY A 21 -1.24 -0.01 -13.09
CA GLY A 21 -2.36 0.85 -12.67
C GLY A 21 -2.78 1.83 -13.78
N PRO A 22 -1.92 2.76 -14.20
CA PRO A 22 -2.22 3.71 -15.26
C PRO A 22 -2.70 3.06 -16.57
N ILE A 23 -2.06 1.96 -16.99
CA ILE A 23 -2.50 1.21 -18.18
C ILE A 23 -3.92 0.68 -18.00
N THR A 24 -4.25 0.14 -16.82
CA THR A 24 -5.61 -0.37 -16.53
C THR A 24 -6.63 0.76 -16.58
N VAL A 25 -6.34 1.92 -15.98
CA VAL A 25 -7.25 3.07 -15.99
C VAL A 25 -7.47 3.57 -17.42
N ILE A 26 -6.41 3.72 -18.22
CA ILE A 26 -6.50 4.14 -19.63
C ILE A 26 -7.37 3.17 -20.43
N ARG A 27 -7.19 1.86 -20.25
CA ARG A 27 -8.00 0.84 -20.94
C ARG A 27 -9.49 0.86 -20.56
N ASN A 28 -9.77 1.26 -19.33
CA ASN A 28 -11.13 1.30 -18.76
C ASN A 28 -11.78 2.68 -18.87
N SER A 29 -11.19 3.61 -19.62
CA SER A 29 -11.71 4.97 -19.74
C SER A 29 -12.00 5.29 -21.20
N ASP A 30 -13.15 5.88 -21.45
CA ASP A 30 -13.40 6.56 -22.72
C ASP A 30 -12.59 7.86 -22.73
N ILE A 31 -11.50 7.88 -23.51
CA ILE A 31 -10.57 9.00 -23.56
C ILE A 31 -11.25 10.28 -24.08
N GLN A 32 -12.18 10.17 -25.04
CA GLN A 32 -12.84 11.35 -25.58
C GLN A 32 -13.71 12.00 -24.51
N ASN A 33 -14.55 11.21 -23.84
CA ASN A 33 -15.38 11.70 -22.74
C ASN A 33 -14.55 12.18 -21.54
N THR A 34 -13.43 11.50 -21.25
CA THR A 34 -12.55 11.85 -20.13
C THR A 34 -12.01 13.27 -20.24
N PHE A 35 -11.58 13.69 -21.44
CA PHE A 35 -11.07 15.05 -21.65
C PHE A 35 -12.16 16.08 -21.94
N ALA A 36 -13.39 15.65 -22.23
CA ALA A 36 -14.53 16.54 -22.44
C ALA A 36 -15.28 16.90 -21.15
N ASN A 37 -15.20 16.08 -20.09
CA ASN A 37 -15.94 16.27 -18.85
C ASN A 37 -15.01 16.41 -17.65
N ALA A 38 -15.11 17.54 -16.93
CA ALA A 38 -14.24 17.85 -15.79
C ALA A 38 -14.34 16.83 -14.65
N ILE A 39 -15.54 16.34 -14.32
CA ILE A 39 -15.74 15.33 -13.27
C ILE A 39 -15.09 14.01 -13.67
N VAL A 40 -15.30 13.59 -14.92
CA VAL A 40 -14.70 12.35 -15.45
C VAL A 40 -13.18 12.47 -15.49
N LEU A 41 -12.63 13.63 -15.87
CA LEU A 41 -11.20 13.91 -15.83
C LEU A 41 -10.63 13.83 -14.40
N THR A 42 -11.33 14.42 -13.43
CA THR A 42 -10.93 14.35 -12.02
C THR A 42 -10.96 12.91 -11.50
N ASN A 43 -12.00 12.14 -11.84
CA ASN A 43 -12.09 10.72 -11.49
C ASN A 43 -10.99 9.87 -12.17
N PHE A 44 -10.60 10.19 -13.41
CA PHE A 44 -9.49 9.54 -14.10
C PHE A 44 -8.18 9.65 -13.30
N PHE A 45 -7.85 10.86 -12.81
CA PHE A 45 -6.67 11.06 -11.96
C PHE A 45 -6.83 10.46 -10.55
N GLN A 46 -8.04 10.50 -9.97
CA GLN A 46 -8.35 9.82 -8.72
C GLN A 46 -8.01 8.31 -8.81
N ARG A 47 -8.45 7.65 -9.88
CA ARG A 47 -8.20 6.22 -10.13
C ARG A 47 -6.70 5.94 -10.31
N ILE A 48 -6.01 6.74 -11.14
CA ILE A 48 -4.56 6.59 -11.36
C ILE A 48 -3.80 6.70 -10.03
N THR A 49 -4.07 7.74 -9.23
CA THR A 49 -3.36 7.95 -7.96
C THR A 49 -3.66 6.84 -6.95
N GLY A 50 -4.90 6.33 -6.88
CA GLY A 50 -5.25 5.20 -6.02
C GLY A 50 -4.49 3.91 -6.39
N LEU A 51 -4.42 3.56 -7.68
CA LEU A 51 -3.70 2.36 -8.13
C LEU A 51 -2.18 2.51 -7.99
N LEU A 52 -1.63 3.70 -8.27
CA LEU A 52 -0.21 3.99 -8.05
C LEU A 52 0.17 3.89 -6.57
N ALA A 53 -0.63 4.47 -5.68
CA ALA A 53 -0.44 4.35 -4.23
C ALA A 53 -0.38 2.88 -3.80
N SER A 54 -1.33 2.06 -4.27
CA SER A 54 -1.37 0.62 -3.97
C SER A 54 -0.14 -0.13 -4.51
N SER A 55 0.24 0.08 -5.78
CA SER A 55 1.43 -0.54 -6.39
C SER A 55 2.71 -0.18 -5.66
N LEU A 56 2.88 1.10 -5.31
CA LEU A 56 4.06 1.56 -4.59
C LEU A 56 4.09 1.06 -3.14
N LEU A 57 2.94 0.99 -2.46
CA LEU A 57 2.82 0.38 -1.12
C LEU A 57 3.23 -1.10 -1.15
N PHE A 58 2.77 -1.84 -2.15
CA PHE A 58 3.15 -3.24 -2.35
C PHE A 58 4.68 -3.39 -2.49
N ILE A 59 5.28 -2.68 -3.45
CA ILE A 59 6.74 -2.73 -3.66
C ILE A 59 7.46 -2.31 -2.37
N GLN A 60 6.93 -1.31 -1.65
CA GLN A 60 7.55 -0.79 -0.43
C GLN A 60 7.62 -1.82 0.70
N ILE A 61 6.57 -2.64 0.87
CA ILE A 61 6.56 -3.74 1.84
C ILE A 61 7.55 -4.83 1.43
N ILE A 62 7.64 -5.18 0.16
CA ILE A 62 8.60 -6.19 -0.31
C ILE A 62 10.05 -5.71 -0.18
N LEU A 63 10.33 -4.44 -0.49
CA LEU A 63 11.63 -3.83 -0.26
C LEU A 63 12.00 -3.82 1.23
N GLY A 64 11.09 -3.37 2.08
CA GLY A 64 11.30 -3.26 3.53
C GLY A 64 11.35 -4.61 4.26
N SER A 65 10.67 -5.63 3.76
CA SER A 65 10.66 -6.98 4.36
C SER A 65 11.93 -7.77 4.09
N ARG A 66 12.62 -7.50 2.98
CA ARG A 66 13.83 -8.23 2.55
C ARG A 66 15.00 -7.29 2.24
N MET A 67 15.14 -6.20 3.00
CA MET A 67 16.15 -5.16 2.75
C MET A 67 17.58 -5.71 2.58
N SER A 68 18.00 -6.67 3.41
CA SER A 68 19.33 -7.29 3.32
C SER A 68 19.55 -8.03 1.99
N TRP A 69 18.50 -8.62 1.41
CA TRP A 69 18.57 -9.27 0.11
C TRP A 69 18.65 -8.23 -1.02
N TRP A 70 17.87 -7.15 -0.93
CA TRP A 70 17.92 -6.06 -1.90
C TRP A 70 19.25 -5.33 -1.91
N LEU A 71 19.89 -5.14 -0.76
CA LEU A 71 21.26 -4.60 -0.66
C LEU A 71 22.27 -5.42 -1.47
N LYS A 72 22.11 -6.75 -1.56
CA LYS A 72 22.99 -7.62 -2.37
C LYS A 72 22.77 -7.46 -3.88
N ILE A 73 21.64 -6.93 -4.33
CA ILE A 73 21.28 -6.82 -5.75
C ILE A 73 21.52 -5.40 -6.27
N ILE A 74 21.01 -4.41 -5.55
CA ILE A 74 21.00 -2.99 -5.97
C ILE A 74 21.87 -2.10 -5.09
N GLY A 75 22.56 -2.66 -4.08
CA GLY A 75 23.47 -1.92 -3.21
C GLY A 75 22.75 -0.93 -2.29
N SER A 76 23.49 0.07 -1.80
CA SER A 76 22.97 1.13 -0.91
C SER A 76 21.78 1.90 -1.50
N LYS A 77 21.60 1.87 -2.83
CA LYS A 77 20.44 2.43 -3.52
C LYS A 77 19.11 1.84 -3.02
N ALA A 78 19.10 0.61 -2.47
CA ALA A 78 17.90 0.00 -1.88
C ALA A 78 17.24 0.90 -0.82
N TYR A 79 18.03 1.48 0.08
CA TYR A 79 17.49 2.39 1.12
C TYR A 79 16.96 3.69 0.53
N ARG A 80 17.64 4.22 -0.50
CA ARG A 80 17.20 5.44 -1.19
C ARG A 80 15.89 5.19 -1.92
N ILE A 81 15.79 4.09 -2.68
CA ILE A 81 14.56 3.69 -3.38
C ILE A 81 13.45 3.51 -2.35
N HIS A 82 13.68 2.77 -1.27
CA HIS A 82 12.68 2.59 -0.22
C HIS A 82 12.21 3.94 0.33
N THR A 83 13.11 4.86 0.70
CA THR A 83 12.72 6.14 1.28
C THR A 83 11.95 7.02 0.28
N VAL A 84 12.49 7.20 -0.91
CA VAL A 84 11.90 8.07 -1.95
C VAL A 84 10.58 7.51 -2.44
N GLN A 85 10.51 6.20 -2.72
CA GLN A 85 9.29 5.54 -3.15
C GLN A 85 8.21 5.59 -2.06
N GLY A 86 8.59 5.45 -0.78
CA GLY A 86 7.67 5.60 0.34
C GLY A 86 7.02 6.99 0.38
N LEU A 87 7.79 8.05 0.09
CA LEU A 87 7.27 9.41 -0.03
C LEU A 87 6.29 9.56 -1.19
N PHE A 88 6.59 8.99 -2.36
CA PHE A 88 5.66 9.00 -3.49
C PHE A 88 4.39 8.19 -3.21
N ALA A 89 4.51 7.01 -2.59
CA ALA A 89 3.36 6.21 -2.18
C ALA A 89 2.45 7.02 -1.25
N TYR A 90 3.02 7.65 -0.23
CA TYR A 90 2.27 8.50 0.70
C TYR A 90 1.67 9.73 0.01
N GLY A 91 2.41 10.39 -0.88
CA GLY A 91 1.90 11.51 -1.67
C GLY A 91 0.69 11.14 -2.51
N PHE A 92 0.71 10.00 -3.20
CA PHE A 92 -0.46 9.50 -3.94
C PHE A 92 -1.61 9.09 -3.01
N MET A 93 -1.34 8.49 -1.86
CA MET A 93 -2.36 8.19 -0.85
C MET A 93 -3.06 9.45 -0.32
N LEU A 94 -2.32 10.56 -0.18
CA LEU A 94 -2.87 11.86 0.24
C LEU A 94 -3.68 12.52 -0.89
N VAL A 95 -3.14 12.54 -2.11
CA VAL A 95 -3.79 13.20 -3.26
C VAL A 95 -5.05 12.46 -3.71
N HIS A 96 -5.08 11.14 -3.61
CA HIS A 96 -6.22 10.31 -4.01
C HIS A 96 -7.59 10.76 -3.42
N PRO A 97 -7.77 10.88 -2.09
CA PRO A 97 -9.02 11.36 -1.50
C PRO A 97 -9.28 12.85 -1.75
N LEU A 98 -8.25 13.65 -2.06
CA LEU A 98 -8.44 15.06 -2.46
C LEU A 98 -9.16 15.15 -3.82
N PHE A 99 -8.93 14.20 -4.73
CA PHE A 99 -9.70 14.15 -5.96
C PHE A 99 -11.18 13.82 -5.72
N GLU A 100 -11.51 12.94 -4.76
CA GLU A 100 -12.90 12.69 -4.36
C GLU A 100 -13.55 13.98 -3.81
N ASN A 101 -12.84 14.70 -2.95
CA ASN A 101 -13.27 16.00 -2.42
C ASN A 101 -13.57 17.00 -3.57
N ILE A 102 -12.71 17.07 -4.58
CA ILE A 102 -12.91 17.91 -5.78
C ILE A 102 -14.13 17.46 -6.57
N ILE A 103 -14.34 16.16 -6.77
CA ILE A 103 -15.50 15.61 -7.47
C ILE A 103 -16.79 16.02 -6.78
N VAL A 104 -16.88 15.83 -5.45
CA VAL A 104 -18.06 16.22 -4.67
C VAL A 104 -18.31 17.72 -4.78
N TYR A 105 -17.25 18.55 -4.71
CA TYR A 105 -17.39 19.99 -4.92
C TYR A 105 -17.86 20.35 -6.34
N GLN A 106 -17.35 19.67 -7.36
CA GLN A 106 -17.75 19.92 -8.75
C GLN A 106 -19.22 19.59 -8.98
N ASP A 107 -19.74 18.57 -8.31
CA ASP A 107 -21.13 18.14 -8.38
C ASP A 107 -22.06 19.08 -7.60
N SER A 108 -21.78 19.29 -6.30
CA SER A 108 -22.70 20.03 -5.42
C SER A 108 -22.45 21.53 -5.30
N LYS A 109 -21.29 22.01 -5.74
CA LYS A 109 -20.81 23.39 -5.52
C LYS A 109 -20.72 23.80 -4.06
N SER A 110 -20.68 22.84 -3.14
CA SER A 110 -20.64 23.08 -1.69
C SER A 110 -19.32 22.64 -1.07
N ILE A 111 -18.65 23.57 -0.37
CA ILE A 111 -17.42 23.27 0.37
C ILE A 111 -17.73 22.36 1.57
N THR A 112 -18.87 22.54 2.23
CA THR A 112 -19.22 21.75 3.42
C THR A 112 -19.45 20.28 3.07
N GLU A 113 -20.14 20.01 1.96
CA GLU A 113 -20.33 18.64 1.45
C GLU A 113 -19.04 18.05 0.89
N SER A 114 -18.22 18.86 0.21
CA SER A 114 -16.90 18.42 -0.24
C SER A 114 -16.04 17.93 0.95
N LEU A 115 -16.07 18.63 2.08
CA LEU A 115 -15.35 18.24 3.29
C LEU A 115 -15.97 17.03 4.02
N SER A 116 -17.25 16.70 3.79
CA SER A 116 -17.87 15.54 4.41
C SER A 116 -17.27 14.21 3.94
N VAL A 117 -16.50 14.19 2.85
CA VAL A 117 -15.70 13.03 2.40
C VAL A 117 -14.76 12.52 3.50
N PHE A 118 -14.33 13.38 4.42
CA PHE A 118 -13.47 12.98 5.54
C PHE A 118 -14.23 12.47 6.78
N ILE A 119 -15.55 12.64 6.81
CA ILE A 119 -16.40 12.18 7.91
C ILE A 119 -16.77 10.70 7.66
N PRO A 120 -16.51 9.79 8.60
CA PRO A 120 -16.84 8.38 8.43
C PRO A 120 -18.36 8.15 8.54
N SER A 121 -18.87 7.24 7.70
CA SER A 121 -20.21 6.64 7.81
C SER A 121 -20.06 5.11 7.84
N LEU A 122 -21.05 4.41 8.38
CA LEU A 122 -21.13 2.95 8.43
C LEU A 122 -22.48 2.43 7.93
N GLU A 123 -23.25 3.26 7.22
CA GLU A 123 -24.63 2.96 6.81
C GLU A 123 -24.67 1.92 5.68
N THR A 124 -23.73 1.98 4.74
CA THR A 124 -23.68 1.08 3.59
C THR A 124 -22.38 0.27 3.55
N GLN A 125 -22.40 -0.82 2.76
CA GLN A 125 -21.18 -1.57 2.46
C GLN A 125 -20.09 -0.68 1.85
N ARG A 126 -20.48 0.27 0.98
CA ARG A 126 -19.55 1.24 0.39
C ARG A 126 -18.91 2.11 1.48
N ASP A 127 -19.69 2.57 2.46
CA ASP A 127 -19.18 3.42 3.54
C ASP A 127 -18.16 2.69 4.42
N ILE A 128 -18.41 1.42 4.73
CA ILE A 128 -17.46 0.56 5.44
C ILE A 128 -16.14 0.45 4.67
N LEU A 129 -16.19 0.24 3.34
CA LEU A 129 -14.99 0.19 2.52
C LEU A 129 -14.26 1.54 2.45
N LEU A 130 -14.98 2.67 2.49
CA LEU A 130 -14.37 4.01 2.58
C LEU A 130 -13.67 4.20 3.94
N VAL A 131 -14.26 3.72 5.03
CA VAL A 131 -13.63 3.72 6.36
C VAL A 131 -12.31 2.95 6.35
N PHE A 132 -12.20 1.82 5.65
CA PHE A 132 -10.91 1.13 5.49
C PHE A 132 -9.84 2.01 4.83
N GLY A 133 -10.20 2.77 3.79
CA GLY A 133 -9.29 3.74 3.15
C GLY A 133 -8.82 4.83 4.11
N ARG A 134 -9.73 5.38 4.91
CA ARG A 134 -9.42 6.42 5.93
C ARG A 134 -8.49 5.89 7.02
N ILE A 135 -8.79 4.71 7.58
CA ILE A 135 -7.95 4.08 8.60
C ILE A 135 -6.57 3.73 8.01
N ALA A 136 -6.52 3.20 6.78
CA ALA A 136 -5.26 2.91 6.11
C ALA A 136 -4.41 4.16 5.94
N PHE A 137 -5.01 5.28 5.52
CA PHE A 137 -4.33 6.56 5.40
C PHE A 137 -3.78 7.04 6.74
N LEU A 138 -4.59 7.03 7.80
CA LEU A 138 -4.16 7.41 9.15
C LEU A 138 -2.96 6.57 9.64
N LEU A 139 -3.03 5.25 9.50
CA LEU A 139 -1.96 4.35 9.91
C LEU A 139 -0.69 4.56 9.08
N ALA A 140 -0.82 4.81 7.77
CA ALA A 140 0.31 5.16 6.91
C ALA A 140 0.95 6.49 7.33
N THR A 141 0.15 7.51 7.65
CA THR A 141 0.62 8.79 8.19
C THR A 141 1.42 8.59 9.48
N ILE A 142 0.91 7.80 10.43
CA ILE A 142 1.63 7.48 11.67
C ILE A 142 2.98 6.81 11.36
N ALA A 143 3.00 5.86 10.42
CA ALA A 143 4.24 5.19 10.02
C ALA A 143 5.25 6.16 9.42
N VAL A 144 4.83 7.05 8.50
CA VAL A 144 5.67 8.07 7.85
C VAL A 144 6.21 9.08 8.86
N VAL A 145 5.36 9.60 9.75
CA VAL A 145 5.77 10.50 10.83
C VAL A 145 6.81 9.83 11.73
N ALA A 146 6.58 8.57 12.11
CA ALA A 146 7.54 7.80 12.89
C ALA A 146 8.86 7.55 12.14
N SER A 147 8.84 7.34 10.82
CA SER A 147 10.05 7.25 9.99
C SER A 147 10.82 8.57 9.99
N TYR A 148 10.11 9.68 9.77
CA TYR A 148 10.70 11.00 9.60
C TYR A 148 11.40 11.45 10.90
N PHE A 149 10.72 11.26 12.03
CA PHE A 149 11.25 11.63 13.34
C PHE A 149 12.09 10.53 14.01
N ARG A 150 12.54 9.49 13.30
CA ARG A 150 13.28 8.34 13.86
C ARG A 150 14.56 8.68 14.63
N THR A 151 15.08 9.91 14.48
CA THR A 151 16.24 10.40 15.25
C THR A 151 15.88 10.85 16.65
N LYS A 152 14.61 11.18 16.94
CA LYS A 152 14.11 11.60 18.26
C LYS A 152 13.97 10.40 19.20
N PRO A 153 14.15 10.56 20.53
CA PRO A 153 14.24 9.44 21.47
C PRO A 153 13.07 8.46 21.43
N PHE A 154 11.82 8.97 21.44
CA PHE A 154 10.61 8.15 21.39
C PHE A 154 10.53 7.33 20.09
N PHE A 155 10.68 7.99 18.94
CA PHE A 155 10.58 7.32 17.64
C PHE A 155 11.77 6.41 17.35
N ARG A 156 12.98 6.72 17.84
CA ARG A 156 14.15 5.86 17.68
C ARG A 156 13.92 4.46 18.25
N ARG A 157 13.19 4.37 19.37
CA ARG A 157 12.82 3.10 20.03
C ARG A 157 11.62 2.42 19.34
N ASN A 158 10.65 3.21 18.88
CA ASN A 158 9.34 2.69 18.46
C ASN A 158 9.09 2.66 16.94
N TRP A 159 9.93 3.26 16.09
CA TRP A 159 9.64 3.40 14.65
C TRP A 159 9.36 2.06 13.96
N ARG A 160 10.05 0.99 14.37
CA ARG A 160 9.83 -0.36 13.82
C ARG A 160 8.45 -0.90 14.16
N ALA A 161 7.95 -0.62 15.36
CA ALA A 161 6.60 -0.99 15.78
C ALA A 161 5.56 -0.22 14.95
N PHE A 162 5.77 1.07 14.70
CA PHE A 162 4.88 1.81 13.79
C PHE A 162 4.96 1.31 12.34
N HIS A 163 6.15 0.97 11.84
CA HIS A 163 6.30 0.48 10.46
C HIS A 163 5.65 -0.89 10.23
N ILE A 164 5.51 -1.72 11.27
CA ILE A 164 4.84 -3.02 11.13
C ILE A 164 3.35 -2.84 10.80
N LEU A 165 2.75 -1.69 11.15
CA LEU A 165 1.37 -1.38 10.83
C LEU A 165 1.14 -1.26 9.32
N ASN A 166 2.17 -1.06 8.50
CA ASN A 166 2.04 -1.03 7.05
C ASN A 166 1.54 -2.36 6.45
N TYR A 167 1.69 -3.50 7.15
CA TYR A 167 1.03 -4.73 6.72
C TYR A 167 -0.50 -4.61 6.87
N LEU A 168 -0.97 -4.03 7.97
CA LEU A 168 -2.40 -3.76 8.17
C LEU A 168 -2.91 -2.72 7.16
N VAL A 169 -2.15 -1.65 6.92
CA VAL A 169 -2.44 -0.65 5.87
C VAL A 169 -2.68 -1.35 4.53
N PHE A 170 -1.81 -2.28 4.14
CA PHE A 170 -1.96 -3.01 2.88
C PHE A 170 -3.29 -3.76 2.79
N TYR A 171 -3.71 -4.49 3.82
CA TYR A 171 -4.99 -5.21 3.78
C TYR A 171 -6.18 -4.26 3.78
N LEU A 172 -6.13 -3.18 4.55
CA LEU A 172 -7.18 -2.16 4.53
C LEU A 172 -7.30 -1.51 3.14
N VAL A 173 -6.19 -1.17 2.50
CA VAL A 173 -6.15 -0.69 1.11
C VAL A 173 -6.69 -1.75 0.15
N PHE A 174 -6.32 -3.02 0.33
CA PHE A 174 -6.79 -4.15 -0.50
C PHE A 174 -8.31 -4.36 -0.42
N TRP A 175 -8.91 -4.16 0.75
CA TRP A 175 -10.37 -4.19 0.86
C TRP A 175 -11.01 -2.91 0.31
N HIS A 176 -10.45 -1.74 0.63
CA HIS A 176 -10.92 -0.45 0.15
C HIS A 176 -10.99 -0.37 -1.39
N MET A 177 -9.99 -0.89 -2.10
CA MET A 177 -9.95 -0.85 -3.58
C MET A 177 -11.10 -1.62 -4.26
N ARG A 178 -11.87 -2.44 -3.54
CA ARG A 178 -13.08 -3.10 -4.07
C ARG A 178 -14.23 -2.14 -4.36
N ILE A 179 -14.11 -0.88 -3.97
CA ILE A 179 -15.01 0.20 -4.38
C ILE A 179 -14.97 0.40 -5.91
N GLY A 180 -13.80 0.23 -6.53
CA GLY A 180 -13.60 0.44 -7.97
C GLY A 180 -13.58 -0.87 -8.75
N SER A 181 -13.93 -0.80 -10.04
CA SER A 181 -13.90 -1.95 -10.96
C SER A 181 -12.50 -2.26 -11.51
N ASP A 182 -11.55 -1.32 -11.42
CA ASP A 182 -10.20 -1.48 -11.99
C ASP A 182 -9.41 -2.65 -11.39
N ILE A 183 -9.67 -3.01 -10.13
CA ILE A 183 -9.04 -4.18 -9.50
C ILE A 183 -9.35 -5.48 -10.25
N ALA A 184 -10.51 -5.55 -10.92
CA ALA A 184 -10.93 -6.74 -11.66
C ALA A 184 -10.37 -6.79 -13.09
N THR A 185 -9.64 -5.76 -13.53
CA THR A 185 -9.17 -5.61 -14.91
C THR A 185 -7.67 -5.83 -15.06
N SER A 186 -7.26 -6.54 -16.11
CA SER A 186 -5.84 -6.74 -16.43
C SER A 186 -5.21 -5.48 -17.04
N PRO A 187 -3.93 -5.17 -16.73
CA PRO A 187 -2.98 -5.99 -15.98
C PRO A 187 -3.05 -5.85 -14.45
N PHE A 188 -3.71 -4.82 -13.89
CA PHE A 188 -3.65 -4.55 -12.45
C PHE A 188 -4.24 -5.67 -11.60
N LYS A 189 -5.26 -6.38 -12.09
CA LYS A 189 -5.80 -7.60 -11.46
C LYS A 189 -4.69 -8.56 -11.03
N TRP A 190 -3.79 -8.92 -11.93
CA TRP A 190 -2.72 -9.86 -11.63
C TRP A 190 -1.71 -9.31 -10.63
N VAL A 191 -1.37 -8.03 -10.76
CA VAL A 191 -0.49 -7.36 -9.80
C VAL A 191 -1.09 -7.36 -8.40
N SER A 192 -2.39 -7.08 -8.27
CA SER A 192 -3.09 -7.08 -6.98
C SER A 192 -3.12 -8.48 -6.31
N LEU A 193 -3.31 -9.54 -7.10
CA LEU A 193 -3.29 -10.92 -6.60
C LEU A 193 -1.88 -11.35 -6.18
N ILE A 194 -0.87 -11.04 -7.00
CA ILE A 194 0.53 -11.31 -6.65
C ILE A 194 0.90 -10.53 -5.38
N ALA A 195 0.49 -9.27 -5.27
CA ALA A 195 0.72 -8.45 -4.09
C ALA A 195 0.09 -9.09 -2.85
N LEU A 196 -1.16 -9.53 -2.92
CA LEU A 196 -1.85 -10.18 -1.80
C LEU A 196 -1.07 -11.42 -1.33
N VAL A 197 -0.71 -12.31 -2.24
CA VAL A 197 0.00 -13.57 -1.91
C VAL A 197 1.38 -13.28 -1.32
N THR A 198 2.16 -12.38 -1.94
CA THR A 198 3.53 -12.10 -1.54
C THR A 198 3.64 -11.29 -0.25
N VAL A 199 2.72 -10.36 -0.01
CA VAL A 199 2.63 -9.63 1.27
C VAL A 199 2.17 -10.56 2.38
N SER A 200 1.18 -11.43 2.12
CA SER A 200 0.73 -12.45 3.08
C SER A 200 1.87 -13.40 3.46
N GLY A 201 2.60 -13.92 2.48
CA GLY A 201 3.78 -14.76 2.73
C GLY A 201 4.87 -14.03 3.51
N SER A 202 5.08 -12.74 3.25
CA SER A 202 6.06 -11.91 3.96
C SER A 202 5.65 -11.68 5.42
N LEU A 203 4.37 -11.43 5.69
CA LEU A 203 3.80 -11.31 7.03
C LEU A 203 3.95 -12.62 7.81
N ILE A 204 3.54 -13.74 7.23
CA ILE A 204 3.64 -15.07 7.84
C ILE A 204 5.10 -15.38 8.20
N TYR A 205 6.01 -15.25 7.25
CA TYR A 205 7.43 -15.56 7.44
C TYR A 205 8.09 -14.68 8.51
N ARG A 206 7.78 -13.38 8.52
CA ARG A 206 8.49 -12.42 9.37
C ARG A 206 7.93 -12.34 10.79
N ILE A 207 6.62 -12.52 10.95
CA ILE A 207 5.93 -12.23 12.21
C ILE A 207 5.33 -13.50 12.81
N LEU A 208 4.60 -14.30 12.03
CA LEU A 208 3.87 -15.44 12.58
C LEU A 208 4.77 -16.66 12.80
N TYR A 209 5.66 -16.98 11.85
CA TYR A 209 6.51 -18.16 11.89
C TYR A 209 7.48 -18.19 13.10
N PRO A 210 8.19 -17.09 13.45
CA PRO A 210 9.05 -17.09 14.64
C PRO A 210 8.28 -17.28 15.95
N GLN A 211 7.05 -16.76 16.03
CA GLN A 211 6.21 -16.93 17.22
C GLN A 211 5.72 -18.37 17.34
N TYR A 212 5.33 -18.98 16.23
CA TYR A 212 5.01 -20.40 16.16
C TYR A 212 6.16 -21.30 16.64
N LEU A 213 7.40 -21.04 16.17
CA LEU A 213 8.57 -21.81 16.61
C LEU A 213 8.84 -21.69 18.12
N LYS A 214 8.66 -20.49 18.70
CA LYS A 214 8.80 -20.27 20.14
C LYS A 214 7.74 -21.04 20.95
N LEU A 215 6.48 -21.00 20.51
CA LEU A 215 5.39 -21.72 21.16
C LEU A 215 5.62 -23.24 21.10
N ARG A 216 6.02 -23.75 19.94
CA ARG A 216 6.36 -25.18 19.77
C ARG A 216 7.49 -25.61 20.71
N ALA A 217 8.57 -24.83 20.78
CA ALA A 217 9.69 -25.13 21.67
C ALA A 217 9.27 -25.14 23.15
N LYS A 218 8.38 -24.23 23.57
CA LYS A 218 7.82 -24.21 24.93
C LYS A 218 6.99 -25.47 25.22
N MET A 219 6.10 -25.84 24.30
CA MET A 219 5.28 -27.06 24.44
C MET A 219 6.14 -28.34 24.51
N ASP A 220 7.21 -28.42 23.72
CA ASP A 220 8.13 -29.55 23.74
C ASP A 220 8.93 -29.62 25.05
N ALA A 221 9.25 -28.49 25.67
CA ALA A 221 9.89 -28.43 26.99
C ALA A 221 8.95 -28.88 28.11
N GLU A 222 7.69 -28.42 28.11
CA GLU A 222 6.68 -28.82 29.10
C GLU A 222 6.40 -30.33 29.06
N LYS A 223 6.31 -30.91 27.85
CA LYS A 223 6.15 -32.36 27.66
C LYS A 223 7.31 -33.19 28.20
N LYS A 224 8.55 -32.65 28.20
CA LYS A 224 9.72 -33.34 28.78
C LYS A 224 9.68 -33.32 30.30
N LEU A 225 9.25 -32.20 30.90
CA LEU A 225 9.11 -32.08 32.35
C LEU A 225 8.03 -33.00 32.93
N GLN A 226 6.93 -33.23 32.20
CA GLN A 226 5.88 -34.17 32.64
C GLN A 226 6.27 -35.65 32.56
N LYS A 227 7.36 -35.97 31.84
CA LYS A 227 7.87 -37.34 31.67
C LYS A 227 9.06 -37.66 32.56
N ALA A 228 9.59 -36.67 33.27
CA ALA A 228 10.69 -36.80 34.23
C ALA A 228 10.11 -36.88 35.64
#